data_AF-F2Q4N8-F1
#
_entry.id   AF-F2Q4N8-F1
#
_cell.length_a   1.000
_cell.length_b   1.000
_cell.length_c   1.000
_cell.angle_alpha   90.00
_cell.angle_beta   90.00
_cell.angle_gamma   90.00
#
_symmetry.space_group_name_H-M   'P 1'
#
loop_
_entity.id
_entity.type
_entity.pdbx_description
1 polymer ?
#
loop_
_entity_poly.entity_id
_entity_poly.type
_entity_poly.pdbx_seq_one_letter_code
_entity_poly.pdbx_strand_id
1 'polypeptide(L)'
;MLEAEIPNQRAGSNSDGSRISVAIVGTGMAGLVTAYLLRNDENQKFDIEVFESQDALSLNAEGETIKSENGRETFHISHPMRVFDDGYYKHMTLMYKHLGIKCDPLKFLFSYSFIPKALPSPETQSDQAQEELAQPKVSFLYSSNNHRLPPLRPGGQGFLSWLWELIYVASSSVEPVKAQTTSREEVEWGHFRSTVELTESIHEHPSSYIITTCPILPIDPSKVVRRSYFTRTLRTPQSRAVVNRIFDKSATPDGQAADKPAGWRNGEGNVFLVGSWCWDGMVLLEGCVVSAMRAAEDFGVKVPWAQS
;
A
#
# COMPACT_ATOMS: atom_id res chain seq x y z
N MET A 1 -52.74 15.94 4.90
CA MET A 1 -51.42 15.70 4.30
C MET A 1 -50.60 15.00 5.37
N LEU A 2 -50.29 13.73 5.15
CA LEU A 2 -49.62 12.85 6.10
C LEU A 2 -48.12 13.21 6.13
N GLU A 3 -47.62 13.54 7.31
CA GLU A 3 -46.20 13.66 7.59
C GLU A 3 -45.54 12.29 7.44
N ALA A 4 -44.49 12.22 6.62
CA ALA A 4 -43.70 11.01 6.44
C ALA A 4 -42.76 10.84 7.66
N GLU A 5 -43.00 9.78 8.45
CA GLU A 5 -42.15 9.38 9.57
C GLU A 5 -40.71 9.08 9.12
N ILE A 6 -39.76 9.61 9.89
CA ILE A 6 -38.31 9.40 9.75
C ILE A 6 -37.96 8.04 10.38
N PRO A 7 -37.49 7.03 9.63
CA PRO A 7 -37.28 5.70 10.16
C PRO A 7 -35.87 5.56 10.74
N ASN A 8 -35.52 6.24 11.84
CA ASN A 8 -34.40 5.79 12.67
C ASN A 8 -34.29 6.39 14.09
N GLN A 9 -35.39 6.44 14.84
CA GLN A 9 -35.35 6.65 16.31
C GLN A 9 -35.60 5.37 17.13
N ARG A 10 -35.44 4.16 16.54
CA ARG A 10 -35.40 2.91 17.31
C ARG A 10 -33.97 2.45 17.57
N ALA A 11 -33.23 3.26 18.32
CA ALA A 11 -32.24 2.71 19.24
C ALA A 11 -32.97 2.39 20.55
N GLY A 12 -33.72 1.29 20.53
CA GLY A 12 -34.54 0.84 21.65
C GLY A 12 -34.94 -0.62 21.48
N SER A 13 -34.31 -1.47 22.30
CA SER A 13 -34.77 -2.82 22.67
C SER A 13 -35.37 -3.70 21.57
N ASN A 14 -34.53 -4.28 20.71
CA ASN A 14 -34.90 -5.56 20.10
C ASN A 14 -34.46 -6.68 21.03
N SER A 15 -35.36 -7.06 21.93
CA SER A 15 -35.35 -8.33 22.66
C SER A 15 -35.87 -9.47 21.78
N ASP A 16 -35.41 -9.53 20.54
CA ASP A 16 -35.62 -10.65 19.63
C ASP A 16 -34.25 -11.04 19.11
N GLY A 17 -33.87 -12.31 19.25
CA GLY A 17 -32.51 -12.83 19.02
C GLY A 17 -32.04 -12.79 17.57
N SER A 18 -32.58 -11.91 16.73
CA SER A 18 -32.21 -11.77 15.32
C SER A 18 -30.90 -10.99 15.19
N ARG A 19 -29.89 -11.63 14.60
CA ARG A 19 -28.61 -11.03 14.24
C ARG A 19 -28.81 -9.89 13.23
N ILE A 20 -27.88 -8.94 13.20
CA ILE A 20 -27.82 -7.84 12.23
C ILE A 20 -27.13 -8.34 10.96
N SER A 21 -27.84 -8.34 9.82
CA SER A 21 -27.24 -8.70 8.54
C SER A 21 -26.36 -7.57 8.00
N VAL A 22 -25.13 -7.89 7.59
CA VAL A 22 -24.14 -6.97 7.05
C VAL A 22 -23.59 -7.51 5.74
N ALA A 23 -23.74 -6.74 4.67
CA ALA A 23 -23.11 -7.01 3.38
C ALA A 23 -21.77 -6.25 3.29
N ILE A 24 -20.71 -6.97 2.93
CA ILE A 24 -19.38 -6.40 2.71
C ILE A 24 -19.04 -6.56 1.23
N VAL A 25 -18.85 -5.45 0.53
CA VAL A 25 -18.57 -5.45 -0.92
C VAL A 25 -17.08 -5.20 -1.15
N GLY A 26 -16.38 -6.25 -1.60
CA GLY A 26 -14.96 -6.27 -1.93
C GLY A 26 -14.11 -7.07 -0.94
N THR A 27 -13.29 -7.98 -1.45
CA THR A 27 -12.40 -8.84 -0.66
C THR A 27 -10.95 -8.35 -0.63
N GLY A 28 -10.75 -7.04 -0.79
CA GLY A 28 -9.48 -6.40 -0.46
C GLY A 28 -9.21 -6.42 1.05
N MET A 29 -8.03 -5.97 1.46
CA MET A 29 -7.62 -5.95 2.88
C MET A 29 -8.69 -5.31 3.79
N ALA A 30 -9.23 -4.15 3.39
CA ALA A 30 -10.24 -3.45 4.19
C ALA A 30 -11.50 -4.29 4.43
N GLY A 31 -12.09 -4.86 3.37
CA GLY A 31 -13.29 -5.66 3.47
C GLY A 31 -13.08 -6.94 4.28
N LEU A 32 -11.97 -7.65 4.05
CA LEU A 32 -11.64 -8.87 4.80
C LEU A 32 -11.39 -8.59 6.30
N VAL A 33 -10.71 -7.48 6.62
CA VAL A 33 -10.48 -7.09 8.02
C VAL A 33 -11.78 -6.65 8.70
N THR A 34 -12.65 -5.90 8.02
CA THR A 34 -13.99 -5.58 8.54
C THR A 34 -14.81 -6.85 8.77
N ALA A 35 -14.81 -7.77 7.81
CA ALA A 35 -15.52 -9.05 7.94
C ALA A 35 -15.00 -9.85 9.14
N TYR A 36 -13.67 -9.94 9.30
CA TYR A 36 -13.04 -10.61 10.43
C TYR A 36 -13.46 -9.99 11.77
N LEU A 37 -13.38 -8.66 11.90
CA LEU A 37 -13.72 -7.97 13.14
C LEU A 37 -15.18 -8.17 13.52
N LEU A 38 -16.11 -7.90 12.60
CA LEU A 38 -17.54 -8.05 12.87
C LEU A 38 -17.93 -9.51 13.16
N ARG A 39 -17.31 -10.49 12.47
CA ARG A 39 -17.60 -11.91 12.68
C ARG A 39 -17.13 -12.40 14.05
N ASN A 40 -16.04 -11.83 14.55
CA ASN A 40 -15.46 -12.19 15.84
C ASN A 40 -15.92 -11.26 16.97
N ASP A 41 -17.02 -10.51 16.79
CA ASP A 41 -17.65 -9.77 17.87
C ASP A 41 -18.02 -10.70 19.05
N GLU A 42 -17.75 -10.25 20.28
CA GLU A 42 -17.94 -11.02 21.52
C GLU A 42 -19.39 -11.50 21.68
N ASN A 43 -20.35 -10.71 21.20
CA ASN A 43 -21.78 -10.97 21.32
C ASN A 43 -22.37 -11.66 20.08
N GLN A 44 -21.55 -11.96 19.07
CA GLN A 44 -21.97 -12.61 17.82
C GLN A 44 -23.18 -11.94 17.16
N LYS A 45 -23.22 -10.60 17.21
CA LYS A 45 -24.38 -9.79 16.77
C LYS A 45 -24.63 -9.84 15.26
N PHE A 46 -23.63 -10.15 14.45
CA PHE A 46 -23.67 -9.89 13.01
C PHE A 46 -23.76 -11.16 12.18
N ASP A 47 -24.62 -11.17 11.16
CA ASP A 47 -24.60 -12.15 10.09
C ASP A 47 -23.96 -11.50 8.85
N ILE A 48 -22.90 -12.09 8.31
CA ILE A 48 -22.00 -11.40 7.37
C ILE A 48 -21.96 -12.14 6.05
N GLU A 49 -22.24 -11.42 4.98
CA GLU A 49 -22.08 -11.87 3.61
C GLU A 49 -21.03 -11.00 2.91
N VAL A 50 -20.07 -11.63 2.24
CA VAL A 50 -18.97 -10.95 1.56
C VAL A 50 -19.11 -11.17 0.06
N PHE A 51 -19.15 -10.08 -0.70
CA PHE A 51 -19.29 -10.08 -2.14
C PHE A 51 -17.96 -9.72 -2.79
N GLU A 52 -17.54 -10.49 -3.79
CA GLU A 52 -16.39 -10.19 -4.64
C GLU A 52 -16.84 -10.19 -6.09
N SER A 53 -16.35 -9.21 -6.85
CA SER A 53 -16.59 -9.09 -8.29
C SER A 53 -15.76 -10.06 -9.12
N GLN A 54 -14.60 -10.47 -8.60
CA GLN A 54 -13.66 -11.39 -9.24
C GLN A 54 -13.91 -12.85 -8.84
N ASP A 55 -13.33 -13.79 -9.60
CA ASP A 55 -13.38 -15.23 -9.31
C ASP A 55 -12.43 -15.66 -8.17
N ALA A 56 -11.60 -14.74 -7.67
CA ALA A 56 -10.63 -14.96 -6.61
C ALA A 56 -10.65 -13.82 -5.59
N LEU A 57 -10.22 -14.10 -4.36
CA LEU A 57 -10.12 -13.09 -3.30
C LEU A 57 -9.12 -12.00 -3.71
N SER A 58 -9.59 -10.75 -3.77
CA SER A 58 -8.86 -9.60 -4.31
C SER A 58 -7.49 -9.40 -3.67
N LEU A 59 -7.36 -9.63 -2.35
CA LEU A 59 -6.09 -9.46 -1.64
C LEU A 59 -4.95 -10.33 -2.21
N ASN A 60 -5.28 -11.50 -2.78
CA ASN A 60 -4.32 -12.42 -3.39
C ASN A 60 -4.55 -12.65 -4.89
N ALA A 61 -5.47 -11.91 -5.52
CA ALA A 61 -5.85 -12.14 -6.92
C ALA A 61 -4.72 -11.84 -7.91
N GLU A 62 -3.89 -10.85 -7.59
CA GLU A 62 -2.78 -10.42 -8.45
C GLU A 62 -1.45 -10.99 -7.96
N GLY A 63 -1.31 -12.30 -8.07
CA GLY A 63 -0.07 -13.03 -7.82
C GLY A 63 0.01 -14.29 -8.66
N GLU A 64 1.23 -14.78 -8.89
CA GLU A 64 1.51 -15.96 -9.72
C GLU A 64 2.33 -16.96 -8.92
N THR A 65 1.97 -18.23 -9.00
CA THR A 65 2.72 -19.31 -8.36
C THR A 65 3.57 -20.02 -9.40
N ILE A 66 4.87 -19.86 -9.30
CA ILE A 66 5.85 -20.35 -10.25
C ILE A 66 6.63 -21.51 -9.64
N LYS A 67 6.94 -22.52 -10.44
CA LYS A 67 7.82 -23.63 -10.05
C LYS A 67 9.21 -23.41 -10.62
N SER A 68 10.23 -23.73 -9.83
CA SER A 68 11.62 -23.78 -10.31
C SER A 68 11.77 -24.82 -11.42
N GLU A 69 12.74 -24.64 -12.31
CA GLU A 69 13.02 -25.52 -13.45
C GLU A 69 13.25 -26.98 -13.02
N ASN A 70 13.86 -27.17 -11.85
CA ASN A 70 14.09 -28.50 -11.25
C ASN A 70 12.85 -29.09 -10.55
N GLY A 71 11.74 -28.35 -10.47
CA GLY A 71 10.49 -28.73 -9.83
C GLY A 71 10.52 -28.81 -8.30
N ARG A 72 11.64 -28.47 -7.64
CA ARG A 72 11.83 -28.64 -6.19
C ARG A 72 11.33 -27.47 -5.37
N GLU A 73 11.28 -26.29 -5.96
CA GLU A 73 10.92 -25.05 -5.29
C GLU A 73 9.70 -24.43 -5.97
N THR A 74 8.85 -23.79 -5.18
CA THR A 74 7.66 -23.07 -5.64
C THR A 74 7.69 -21.68 -5.03
N PHE A 75 7.58 -20.66 -5.87
CA PHE A 75 7.62 -19.25 -5.50
C PHE A 75 6.25 -18.65 -5.74
N HIS A 76 5.66 -18.02 -4.73
CA HIS A 76 4.46 -17.23 -4.91
C HIS A 76 4.85 -15.75 -5.04
N ILE A 77 4.74 -15.23 -6.25
CA ILE A 77 5.16 -13.87 -6.59
C ILE A 77 3.94 -12.96 -6.55
N SER A 78 3.98 -11.93 -5.70
CA SER A 78 2.93 -10.92 -5.60
C SER A 78 3.19 -9.78 -6.60
N HIS A 79 2.16 -9.33 -7.31
CA HIS A 79 2.28 -8.19 -8.23
C HIS A 79 1.11 -7.19 -8.03
N PRO A 80 1.32 -6.02 -7.40
CA PRO A 80 2.61 -5.46 -7.00
C PRO A 80 3.22 -6.19 -5.80
N MET A 81 4.51 -5.93 -5.56
CA MET A 81 5.19 -6.36 -4.34
C MET A 81 4.40 -5.97 -3.10
N ARG A 82 4.19 -6.92 -2.19
CA ARG A 82 3.55 -6.70 -0.88
C ARG A 82 4.62 -6.62 0.21
N VAL A 83 5.44 -5.57 0.13
CA VAL A 83 6.48 -5.28 1.12
C VAL A 83 6.00 -4.15 2.03
N PHE A 84 6.32 -4.26 3.31
CA PHE A 84 5.96 -3.28 4.32
C PHE A 84 7.07 -3.16 5.36
N ASP A 85 7.07 -2.04 6.06
CA ASP A 85 7.98 -1.76 7.16
C ASP A 85 7.21 -1.48 8.44
N ASP A 86 7.80 -1.81 9.58
CA ASP A 86 7.17 -1.61 10.89
C ASP A 86 7.10 -0.13 11.32
N GLY A 87 7.80 0.76 10.62
CA GLY A 87 7.76 2.19 10.89
C GLY A 87 6.44 2.82 10.45
N TYR A 88 6.00 2.50 9.23
CA TYR A 88 4.77 3.04 8.66
C TYR A 88 3.52 2.20 8.95
N TYR A 89 3.63 0.87 8.90
CA TYR A 89 2.49 -0.06 8.90
C TYR A 89 2.15 -0.60 10.29
N LYS A 90 2.04 0.28 11.29
CA LYS A 90 1.87 -0.09 12.70
C LYS A 90 0.68 -1.04 12.93
N HIS A 91 -0.53 -0.65 12.53
CA HIS A 91 -1.72 -1.45 12.80
C HIS A 91 -1.74 -2.73 11.96
N MET A 92 -1.18 -2.69 10.75
CA MET A 92 -1.02 -3.90 9.94
C MET A 92 -0.08 -4.91 10.59
N THR A 93 1.08 -4.49 11.12
CA THR A 93 2.01 -5.40 11.82
C THR A 93 1.36 -5.99 13.06
N LEU A 94 0.66 -5.17 13.86
CA LEU A 94 -0.05 -5.64 15.06
C LEU A 94 -1.15 -6.65 14.71
N MET A 95 -1.89 -6.41 13.63
CA MET A 95 -2.89 -7.34 13.11
C MET A 95 -2.25 -8.65 12.64
N TYR A 96 -1.16 -8.60 11.88
CA TYR A 96 -0.46 -9.81 11.42
C TYR A 96 0.07 -10.63 12.60
N LYS A 97 0.62 -9.97 13.63
CA LYS A 97 1.03 -10.62 14.88
C LYS A 97 -0.16 -11.29 15.59
N HIS A 98 -1.30 -10.60 15.68
CA HIS A 98 -2.52 -11.14 16.27
C HIS A 98 -3.05 -12.37 15.52
N LEU A 99 -3.01 -12.33 14.17
CA LEU A 99 -3.44 -13.42 13.31
C LEU A 99 -2.41 -14.56 13.20
N GLY A 100 -1.23 -14.42 13.80
CA GLY A 100 -0.16 -15.41 13.70
C GLY A 100 0.47 -15.52 12.30
N ILE A 101 0.35 -14.46 11.49
CA ILE A 101 0.91 -14.40 10.13
C ILE A 101 2.43 -14.21 10.24
N LYS A 102 3.18 -15.18 9.70
CA LYS A 102 4.63 -15.10 9.61
C LYS A 102 5.03 -14.18 8.46
N CYS A 103 6.01 -13.32 8.72
CA CYS A 103 6.53 -12.37 7.77
C CYS A 103 8.03 -12.60 7.62
N ASP A 104 8.50 -12.75 6.39
CA ASP A 104 9.92 -12.97 6.12
C ASP A 104 10.66 -11.63 6.06
N PRO A 105 11.79 -11.48 6.76
CA PRO A 105 12.59 -10.27 6.67
C PRO A 105 13.24 -10.19 5.29
N LEU A 106 12.96 -9.11 4.56
CA LEU A 106 13.55 -8.85 3.25
C LEU A 106 14.54 -7.68 3.31
N LYS A 107 15.67 -7.87 2.64
CA LYS A 107 16.68 -6.83 2.45
C LYS A 107 16.70 -6.43 0.99
N PHE A 108 16.55 -5.13 0.75
CA PHE A 108 16.57 -4.56 -0.59
C PHE A 108 17.79 -3.69 -0.81
N LEU A 109 18.39 -3.82 -1.99
CA LEU A 109 19.26 -2.82 -2.56
C LEU A 109 18.50 -2.08 -3.65
N PHE A 110 18.44 -0.76 -3.49
CA PHE A 110 17.76 0.12 -4.42
C PHE A 110 18.76 0.90 -5.24
N SER A 111 18.62 0.88 -6.56
CA SER A 111 19.35 1.76 -7.46
C SER A 111 18.41 2.76 -8.09
N TYR A 112 18.77 4.04 -8.03
CA TYR A 112 18.03 5.12 -8.68
C TYR A 112 18.87 5.66 -9.83
N SER A 113 18.27 5.72 -11.00
CA SER A 113 18.90 6.25 -12.21
C SER A 113 17.98 7.24 -12.91
N PHE A 114 18.58 8.26 -13.51
CA PHE A 114 17.89 9.20 -14.36
C PHE A 114 18.33 9.00 -15.81
N ILE A 115 17.36 8.96 -16.71
CA ILE A 115 17.56 8.82 -18.15
C ILE A 115 17.34 10.21 -18.77
N PRO A 116 18.41 10.93 -19.14
CA PRO A 116 18.27 12.24 -19.76
C PRO A 116 17.62 12.12 -21.13
N LYS A 117 16.83 13.13 -21.51
CA LYS A 117 16.29 13.22 -22.87
C LYS A 117 17.45 13.41 -23.85
N ALA A 118 17.58 12.52 -24.83
CA ALA A 118 18.55 12.69 -25.90
C ALA A 118 18.25 14.01 -26.63
N LEU A 119 19.20 14.96 -26.58
CA LEU A 119 19.14 16.17 -27.39
C LEU A 119 19.77 15.84 -28.76
N PRO A 120 19.12 16.17 -29.89
CA PRO A 120 19.78 16.06 -31.18
C PRO A 120 20.97 17.03 -31.19
N SER A 121 22.18 16.48 -31.28
CA SER A 121 23.42 17.27 -31.35
C SER A 121 23.68 17.69 -32.81
N PRO A 122 24.23 18.88 -33.07
CA PRO A 122 24.75 19.21 -34.39
C PRO A 122 25.86 18.21 -34.78
N GLU A 123 25.94 17.88 -36.07
CA GLU A 123 26.66 16.76 -36.75
C GLU A 123 28.17 16.58 -36.46
N THR A 124 28.73 17.23 -35.45
CA THR A 124 30.17 17.38 -35.18
C THR A 124 30.67 16.67 -33.92
N GLN A 125 29.83 15.99 -33.13
CA GLN A 125 30.28 15.21 -31.97
C GLN A 125 30.43 13.72 -32.32
N SER A 126 31.44 13.05 -31.77
CA SER A 126 31.71 11.63 -32.02
C SER A 126 30.64 10.74 -31.36
N ASP A 127 30.21 9.70 -32.08
CA ASP A 127 29.14 8.79 -31.66
C ASP A 127 29.35 8.20 -30.26
N GLN A 128 30.61 7.92 -29.86
CA GLN A 128 30.95 7.35 -28.55
C GLN A 128 30.72 8.32 -27.37
N ALA A 129 31.07 9.59 -27.51
CA ALA A 129 30.86 10.58 -26.45
C ALA A 129 29.36 10.86 -26.24
N GLN A 130 28.58 10.72 -27.31
CA GLN A 130 27.15 10.90 -27.34
C GLN A 130 26.41 9.70 -26.73
N GLU A 131 26.91 8.49 -26.98
CA GLU A 131 26.41 7.26 -26.36
C GLU A 131 26.68 7.25 -24.84
N GLU A 132 27.86 7.69 -24.39
CA GLU A 132 28.19 7.79 -22.97
C GLU A 132 27.34 8.82 -22.20
N LEU A 133 26.96 9.94 -22.84
CA LEU A 133 26.09 10.97 -22.26
C LEU A 133 24.61 10.54 -22.17
N ALA A 134 24.19 9.62 -23.04
CA ALA A 134 22.83 9.08 -23.11
C ALA A 134 22.61 7.86 -22.20
N GLN A 135 23.67 7.29 -21.63
CA GLN A 135 23.58 6.13 -20.75
C GLN A 135 22.90 6.49 -19.42
N PRO A 136 22.00 5.63 -18.90
CA PRO A 136 21.40 5.81 -17.59
C PRO A 136 22.49 5.80 -16.51
N LYS A 137 22.70 6.94 -15.85
CA LYS A 137 23.66 7.02 -14.75
C LYS A 137 22.98 6.69 -13.43
N VAL A 138 23.46 5.65 -12.74
CA VAL A 138 23.05 5.37 -11.36
C VAL A 138 23.49 6.55 -10.51
N SER A 139 22.50 7.30 -10.04
CA SER A 139 22.69 8.54 -9.29
C SER A 139 22.75 8.26 -7.81
N PHE A 140 22.03 7.24 -7.33
CA PHE A 140 21.97 6.92 -5.90
C PHE A 140 21.79 5.41 -5.67
N LEU A 141 22.47 4.89 -4.66
CA LEU A 141 22.34 3.52 -4.17
C LEU A 141 21.91 3.55 -2.71
N TYR A 142 20.86 2.79 -2.37
CA TYR A 142 20.31 2.74 -1.02
C TYR A 142 20.08 1.31 -0.57
N SER A 143 20.52 0.98 0.64
CA SER A 143 20.23 -0.32 1.27
C SER A 143 19.10 -0.14 2.29
N SER A 144 18.04 -0.95 2.21
CA SER A 144 16.93 -0.88 3.17
C SER A 144 17.41 -1.04 4.61
N ASN A 145 16.86 -0.26 5.54
CA ASN A 145 17.28 -0.22 6.95
C ASN A 145 18.80 -0.01 7.15
N ASN A 146 19.49 0.59 6.18
CA ASN A 146 20.94 0.80 6.20
C ASN A 146 21.75 -0.47 6.52
N HIS A 147 21.28 -1.63 6.06
CA HIS A 147 21.89 -2.92 6.42
C HIS A 147 23.32 -3.13 5.85
N ARG A 148 23.79 -2.24 4.96
CA ARG A 148 25.16 -2.22 4.43
C ARG A 148 25.91 -1.01 4.97
N LEU A 149 26.93 -1.28 5.80
CA LEU A 149 27.84 -0.27 6.35
C LEU A 149 29.30 -0.61 5.97
N PRO A 150 30.05 0.32 5.34
CA PRO A 150 29.61 1.65 4.92
C PRO A 150 28.58 1.60 3.77
N PRO A 151 27.75 2.64 3.59
CA PRO A 151 26.81 2.71 2.48
C PRO A 151 27.50 2.51 1.12
N LEU A 152 26.75 1.99 0.14
CA LEU A 152 27.32 1.75 -1.18
C LEU A 152 27.62 3.08 -1.89
N ARG A 153 28.78 3.17 -2.53
CA ARG A 153 29.14 4.30 -3.39
C ARG A 153 28.84 3.96 -4.86
N PRO A 154 27.95 4.70 -5.54
CA PRO A 154 27.75 4.58 -6.98
C PRO A 154 29.05 4.65 -7.79
N GLY A 155 29.13 3.85 -8.86
CA GLY A 155 30.26 3.90 -9.79
C GLY A 155 30.38 5.27 -10.45
N GLY A 156 31.59 5.85 -10.47
CA GLY A 156 31.84 7.17 -11.09
C GLY A 156 31.50 8.39 -10.22
N GLN A 157 31.07 8.20 -8.97
CA GLN A 157 30.90 9.30 -8.00
C GLN A 157 32.19 9.55 -7.21
N GLY A 158 32.57 10.83 -7.10
CA GLY A 158 33.72 11.25 -6.29
C GLY A 158 33.49 11.04 -4.80
N PHE A 159 34.53 10.66 -4.05
CA PHE A 159 34.44 10.35 -2.62
C PHE A 159 33.82 11.48 -1.77
N LEU A 160 34.20 12.74 -2.03
CA LEU A 160 33.69 13.89 -1.27
C LEU A 160 32.20 14.16 -1.55
N SER A 161 31.75 13.99 -2.80
CA SER A 161 30.33 14.11 -3.17
C SER A 161 29.51 13.03 -2.47
N TRP A 162 29.98 11.80 -2.49
CA TRP A 162 29.35 10.70 -1.77
C TRP A 162 29.29 10.96 -0.25
N LEU A 163 30.38 11.45 0.36
CA LEU A 163 30.40 11.79 1.79
C LEU A 163 29.40 12.90 2.14
N TRP A 164 29.26 13.92 1.29
CA TRP A 164 28.25 14.97 1.49
C TRP A 164 26.82 14.46 1.43
N GLU A 165 26.52 13.55 0.50
CA GLU A 165 25.21 12.89 0.44
C GLU A 165 24.93 12.07 1.69
N LEU A 166 25.94 11.38 2.24
CA LEU A 166 25.78 10.66 3.50
C LEU A 166 25.46 11.58 4.67
N ILE A 167 26.14 12.73 4.77
CA ILE A 167 25.85 13.73 5.80
C ILE A 167 24.42 14.25 5.65
N TYR A 168 24.01 14.58 4.42
CA TYR A 168 22.66 15.06 4.12
C TYR A 168 21.57 14.04 4.48
N VAL A 169 21.78 12.77 4.13
CA VAL A 169 20.83 11.69 4.47
C VAL A 169 20.81 11.46 5.99
N ALA A 170 21.97 11.46 6.64
CA ALA A 170 22.06 11.28 8.10
C ALA A 170 21.39 12.43 8.86
N SER A 171 21.49 13.68 8.37
CA SER A 171 20.79 14.82 8.99
C SER A 171 19.29 14.83 8.76
N SER A 172 18.82 14.08 7.76
CA SER A 172 17.40 14.03 7.34
C SER A 172 16.67 12.78 7.85
N SER A 173 17.39 11.81 8.42
CA SER A 173 16.83 10.54 8.88
C SER A 173 16.42 10.62 10.35
N VAL A 174 15.18 10.23 10.64
CA VAL A 174 14.71 9.90 12.00
C VAL A 174 15.19 8.48 12.34
N GLU A 175 15.40 8.23 13.63
CA GLU A 175 16.13 7.08 14.22
C GLU A 175 16.14 5.76 13.42
N PRO A 176 17.31 5.08 13.32
CA PRO A 176 17.40 3.80 12.64
C PRO A 176 16.58 2.72 13.37
N VAL A 177 15.65 2.10 12.65
CA VAL A 177 14.94 0.91 13.13
C VAL A 177 15.94 -0.23 13.32
N LYS A 178 15.88 -0.86 14.50
CA LYS A 178 16.79 -1.95 14.90
C LYS A 178 16.62 -3.14 13.96
N ALA A 179 17.65 -3.43 13.16
CA ALA A 179 17.65 -4.61 12.31
C ALA A 179 17.62 -5.89 13.17
N GLN A 180 16.62 -6.75 12.94
CA GLN A 180 16.61 -8.11 13.48
C GLN A 180 17.40 -9.01 12.53
N THR A 181 18.38 -9.73 13.07
CA THR A 181 19.28 -10.59 12.31
C THR A 181 18.86 -12.05 12.49
N THR A 182 18.37 -12.71 11.44
CA THR A 182 18.33 -14.18 11.35
C THR A 182 18.53 -14.67 9.91
N SER A 183 18.95 -15.93 9.82
CA SER A 183 19.71 -16.66 8.78
C SER A 183 19.32 -16.56 7.30
N ARG A 184 20.37 -16.67 6.44
CA ARG A 184 20.40 -16.72 4.96
C ARG A 184 19.59 -15.59 4.30
N GLU A 185 20.14 -14.39 4.45
CA GLU A 185 19.60 -13.16 3.90
C GLU A 185 19.88 -13.07 2.40
N GLU A 186 18.92 -13.47 1.58
CA GLU A 186 18.94 -13.11 0.16
C GLU A 186 18.60 -11.63 0.02
N VAL A 187 19.48 -10.91 -0.68
CA VAL A 187 19.32 -9.48 -0.94
C VAL A 187 18.65 -9.34 -2.29
N GLU A 188 17.49 -8.71 -2.31
CA GLU A 188 16.72 -8.44 -3.52
C GLU A 188 17.07 -7.06 -4.09
N TRP A 189 16.92 -6.89 -5.40
CA TRP A 189 17.22 -5.64 -6.09
C TRP A 189 15.96 -4.93 -6.56
N GLY A 190 15.88 -3.64 -6.25
CA GLY A 190 14.89 -2.72 -6.79
C GLY A 190 15.57 -1.64 -7.64
N HIS A 191 15.22 -1.54 -8.92
CA HIS A 191 15.73 -0.50 -9.80
C HIS A 191 14.64 0.51 -10.11
N PHE A 192 14.90 1.78 -9.81
CA PHE A 192 14.05 2.89 -10.20
C PHE A 192 14.73 3.67 -11.31
N ARG A 193 14.06 3.75 -12.46
CA ARG A 193 14.55 4.41 -13.65
C ARG A 193 13.58 5.51 -14.01
N SER A 194 14.04 6.75 -13.97
CA SER A 194 13.18 7.92 -14.18
C SER A 194 13.61 8.71 -15.41
N THR A 195 12.64 9.13 -16.19
CA THR A 195 12.73 10.21 -17.17
C THR A 195 12.12 11.48 -16.56
N VAL A 196 11.93 12.53 -17.35
CA VAL A 196 11.19 13.73 -16.88
C VAL A 196 9.71 13.41 -16.68
N GLU A 197 9.15 12.51 -17.48
CA GLU A 197 7.71 12.25 -17.55
C GLU A 197 7.26 10.97 -16.81
N LEU A 198 8.14 9.96 -16.73
CA LEU A 198 7.79 8.62 -16.28
C LEU A 198 8.87 8.03 -15.38
N THR A 199 8.43 7.23 -14.40
CA THR A 199 9.29 6.38 -13.57
C THR A 199 8.87 4.93 -13.73
N GLU A 200 9.82 4.10 -14.14
CA GLU A 200 9.76 2.64 -14.14
C GLU A 200 10.35 2.12 -12.83
N SER A 201 9.72 1.12 -12.24
CA SER A 201 10.31 0.34 -11.16
C SER A 201 10.45 -1.12 -11.59
N ILE A 202 11.64 -1.69 -11.37
CA ILE A 202 11.96 -3.08 -11.64
C ILE A 202 12.33 -3.74 -10.32
N HIS A 203 11.79 -4.92 -10.07
CA HIS A 203 12.21 -5.77 -8.96
C HIS A 203 12.76 -7.09 -9.52
N GLU A 204 13.99 -7.40 -9.12
CA GLU A 204 14.63 -8.68 -9.39
C GLU A 204 14.31 -9.64 -8.25
N HIS A 205 13.40 -10.58 -8.50
CA HIS A 205 12.98 -11.57 -7.52
C HIS A 205 13.98 -12.75 -7.49
N PRO A 206 14.24 -13.39 -6.34
CA PRO A 206 15.19 -14.50 -6.22
C PRO A 206 14.90 -15.70 -7.14
N SER A 207 13.64 -15.85 -7.56
CA SER A 207 13.24 -16.88 -8.54
C SER A 207 13.70 -16.59 -9.99
N SER A 208 14.52 -15.56 -10.23
CA SER A 208 14.93 -15.06 -11.56
C SER A 208 13.80 -14.39 -12.36
N TYR A 209 12.68 -14.09 -11.72
CA TYR A 209 11.59 -13.34 -12.34
C TYR A 209 11.79 -11.84 -12.15
N ILE A 210 11.43 -11.08 -13.17
CA ILE A 210 11.53 -9.63 -13.17
C ILE A 210 10.13 -9.04 -13.13
N ILE A 211 9.89 -8.22 -12.13
CA ILE A 211 8.62 -7.54 -11.89
C ILE A 211 8.79 -6.08 -12.29
N THR A 212 8.07 -5.64 -13.33
CA THR A 212 8.17 -4.26 -13.84
C THR A 212 6.86 -3.52 -13.71
N THR A 213 6.90 -2.32 -13.10
CA THR A 213 5.76 -1.40 -12.99
C THR A 213 6.02 -0.18 -13.86
N CYS A 214 5.01 0.24 -14.63
CA CYS A 214 5.09 1.39 -15.55
C CYS A 214 6.33 1.32 -16.47
N PRO A 215 6.47 0.27 -17.29
CA PRO A 215 7.65 0.09 -18.12
C PRO A 215 7.85 1.29 -19.06
N ILE A 216 9.07 1.84 -19.11
CA ILE A 216 9.42 2.95 -20.01
C ILE A 216 9.55 2.43 -21.45
N LEU A 217 10.06 1.21 -21.61
CA LEU A 217 10.22 0.55 -22.90
C LEU A 217 9.26 -0.65 -23.02
N PRO A 218 8.74 -0.95 -24.21
CA PRO A 218 7.94 -2.15 -24.41
C PRO A 218 8.68 -3.43 -24.00
N ILE A 219 8.00 -4.28 -23.23
CA ILE A 219 8.49 -5.61 -22.87
C ILE A 219 8.09 -6.58 -23.98
N ASP A 220 9.05 -7.38 -24.45
CA ASP A 220 8.82 -8.49 -25.40
C ASP A 220 7.68 -9.39 -24.90
N PRO A 221 6.55 -9.46 -25.64
CA PRO A 221 5.37 -10.23 -25.23
C PRO A 221 5.66 -11.70 -24.94
N SER A 222 6.67 -12.30 -25.59
CA SER A 222 7.04 -13.70 -25.37
C SER A 222 7.65 -13.95 -23.99
N LYS A 223 8.10 -12.90 -23.30
CA LYS A 223 8.70 -12.95 -21.96
C LYS A 223 7.73 -12.55 -20.85
N VAL A 224 6.49 -12.18 -21.19
CA VAL A 224 5.49 -11.74 -20.22
C VAL A 224 4.71 -12.94 -19.71
N VAL A 225 4.96 -13.31 -18.45
CA VAL A 225 4.22 -14.39 -17.79
C VAL A 225 2.82 -13.92 -17.34
N ARG A 226 2.75 -12.74 -16.72
CA ARG A 226 1.50 -12.14 -16.22
C ARG A 226 1.55 -10.63 -16.40
N ARG A 227 0.39 -10.03 -16.67
CA ARG A 227 0.21 -8.57 -16.69
C ARG A 227 -1.07 -8.20 -15.97
N SER A 228 -0.96 -7.20 -15.10
CA SER A 228 -2.08 -6.67 -14.32
C SER A 228 -2.14 -5.17 -14.51
N TYR A 229 -3.35 -4.61 -14.50
CA TYR A 229 -3.58 -3.18 -14.67
C TYR A 229 -4.25 -2.63 -13.43
N PHE A 230 -3.66 -1.59 -12.86
CA PHE A 230 -4.17 -0.91 -11.68
C PHE A 230 -4.53 0.52 -12.04
N THR A 231 -5.74 0.93 -11.66
CA THR A 231 -6.15 2.33 -11.78
C THR A 231 -5.37 3.15 -10.76
N ARG A 232 -4.45 3.98 -11.23
CA ARG A 232 -3.75 4.95 -10.39
C ARG A 232 -4.63 6.15 -10.16
N THR A 233 -5.25 6.23 -8.98
CA THR A 233 -5.97 7.42 -8.54
C THR A 233 -5.02 8.36 -7.82
N LEU A 234 -5.00 9.64 -8.22
CA LEU A 234 -4.19 10.67 -7.57
C LEU A 234 -5.03 11.43 -6.55
N ARG A 235 -4.48 11.67 -5.37
CA ARG A 235 -5.12 12.49 -4.34
C ARG A 235 -4.90 13.96 -4.69
N THR A 236 -5.96 14.67 -5.04
CA THR A 236 -5.93 16.13 -5.22
C THR A 236 -6.31 16.82 -3.91
N PRO A 237 -5.96 18.10 -3.70
CA PRO A 237 -6.45 18.86 -2.55
C PRO A 237 -7.99 18.81 -2.44
N GLN A 238 -8.68 18.84 -3.57
CA GLN A 238 -10.14 18.73 -3.65
C GLN A 238 -10.62 17.35 -3.19
N SER A 239 -10.04 16.25 -3.68
CA SER A 239 -10.47 14.91 -3.27
C SER A 239 -10.17 14.64 -1.79
N ARG A 240 -9.05 15.15 -1.28
CA ARG A 240 -8.73 15.11 0.16
C ARG A 240 -9.77 15.85 1.00
N ALA A 241 -10.17 17.06 0.59
CA ALA A 241 -11.20 17.82 1.30
C ALA A 241 -12.54 17.09 1.32
N VAL A 242 -12.92 16.44 0.21
CA VAL A 242 -14.14 15.62 0.13
C VAL A 242 -14.07 14.43 1.08
N VAL A 243 -12.97 13.68 1.07
CA VAL A 243 -12.76 12.53 1.98
C VAL A 243 -12.81 12.99 3.43
N ASN A 244 -12.06 14.04 3.80
CA ASN A 244 -12.04 14.55 5.17
C ASN A 244 -13.44 14.96 5.64
N ARG A 245 -14.23 15.60 4.78
CA ARG A 245 -15.63 15.95 5.07
C ARG A 245 -16.50 14.71 5.27
N ILE A 246 -16.35 13.66 4.46
CA ILE A 246 -17.14 12.41 4.59
C ILE A 246 -16.89 11.72 5.94
N PHE A 247 -15.64 11.76 6.42
CA PHE A 247 -15.20 11.08 7.65
C PHE A 247 -15.13 12.00 8.89
N ASP A 248 -15.58 13.25 8.79
CA ASP A 248 -15.58 14.19 9.90
C ASP A 248 -16.66 13.82 10.93
N LYS A 249 -16.20 13.43 12.12
CA LYS A 249 -17.05 13.06 13.28
C LYS A 249 -17.27 14.23 14.26
N SER A 250 -16.77 15.43 13.96
CA SER A 250 -16.88 16.60 14.86
C SER A 250 -18.28 17.22 14.94
N ALA A 251 -19.23 16.76 14.12
CA ALA A 251 -20.64 17.13 14.26
C ALA A 251 -21.29 16.34 15.40
N THR A 252 -21.44 16.97 16.56
CA THR A 252 -22.14 16.41 17.72
C THR A 252 -23.65 16.24 17.45
N PRO A 253 -24.33 15.28 18.13
CA PRO A 253 -25.79 15.15 18.11
C PRO A 253 -26.53 16.32 18.80
N ASP A 254 -25.82 17.15 19.57
CA ASP A 254 -26.42 18.19 20.38
C ASP A 254 -26.64 19.49 19.60
N GLY A 255 -27.80 19.58 18.95
CA GLY A 255 -28.76 20.63 19.28
C GLY A 255 -28.43 22.09 18.95
N GLN A 256 -27.45 22.41 18.11
CA GLN A 256 -27.40 23.72 17.45
C GLN A 256 -27.27 23.54 15.94
N ALA A 257 -28.33 23.95 15.24
CA ALA A 257 -28.40 24.04 13.79
C ALA A 257 -27.43 25.12 13.29
N ALA A 258 -26.13 24.85 13.35
CA ALA A 258 -25.20 25.44 12.40
C ALA A 258 -25.45 24.73 11.08
N ASP A 259 -25.81 25.49 10.03
CA ASP A 259 -26.03 25.05 8.65
C ASP A 259 -25.24 23.77 8.33
N LYS A 260 -25.90 22.60 8.38
CA LYS A 260 -25.26 21.33 8.06
C LYS A 260 -24.64 21.48 6.66
N PRO A 261 -23.31 21.36 6.49
CA PRO A 261 -22.74 21.45 5.16
C PRO A 261 -23.27 20.27 4.35
N ALA A 262 -24.09 20.58 3.35
CA ALA A 262 -24.82 19.63 2.53
C ALA A 262 -23.89 18.52 2.00
N GLY A 263 -24.20 17.26 2.36
CA GLY A 263 -23.52 16.09 1.82
C GLY A 263 -23.55 14.90 2.77
N TRP A 264 -23.57 13.71 2.19
CA TRP A 264 -23.55 12.43 2.89
C TRP A 264 -22.31 12.29 3.80
N ARG A 265 -22.46 11.57 4.93
CA ARG A 265 -21.39 11.22 5.86
C ARG A 265 -21.27 9.71 6.01
N ASN A 266 -20.06 9.25 6.32
CA ASN A 266 -19.82 7.83 6.52
C ASN A 266 -20.71 7.27 7.63
N GLY A 267 -21.46 6.20 7.34
CA GLY A 267 -22.43 5.59 8.25
C GLY A 267 -23.87 6.07 8.05
N GLU A 268 -24.11 7.18 7.35
CA GLU A 268 -25.48 7.64 7.06
C GLU A 268 -26.22 6.63 6.18
N GLY A 269 -27.43 6.25 6.61
CA GLY A 269 -28.23 5.23 5.91
C GLY A 269 -27.70 3.80 6.08
N ASN A 270 -26.88 3.54 7.11
CA ASN A 270 -26.22 2.25 7.34
C ASN A 270 -25.26 1.85 6.20
N VAL A 271 -24.75 2.83 5.46
CA VAL A 271 -23.75 2.62 4.42
C VAL A 271 -22.39 3.08 4.95
N PHE A 272 -21.39 2.22 4.81
CA PHE A 272 -20.04 2.48 5.32
C PHE A 272 -19.03 2.33 4.18
N LEU A 273 -18.16 3.33 4.05
CA LEU A 273 -16.97 3.31 3.22
C LEU A 273 -15.78 2.85 4.05
N VAL A 274 -15.08 1.84 3.54
CA VAL A 274 -13.88 1.27 4.14
C VAL A 274 -12.86 1.03 3.01
N GLY A 275 -11.59 1.32 3.25
CA GLY A 275 -10.57 1.23 2.21
C GLY A 275 -9.37 2.14 2.48
N SER A 276 -8.28 1.95 1.74
CA SER A 276 -7.05 2.74 1.87
C SER A 276 -7.26 4.26 1.71
N TRP A 277 -8.25 4.66 0.91
CA TRP A 277 -8.65 6.06 0.71
C TRP A 277 -9.44 6.67 1.87
N CYS A 278 -9.94 5.85 2.79
CA CYS A 278 -10.76 6.25 3.93
C CYS A 278 -9.90 6.67 5.15
N TRP A 279 -8.67 7.11 4.88
CA TRP A 279 -7.65 7.47 5.86
C TRP A 279 -6.81 8.65 5.36
N ASP A 280 -6.32 9.49 6.28
CA ASP A 280 -5.53 10.67 5.96
C ASP A 280 -4.01 10.40 6.01
N GLY A 281 -3.60 9.23 5.52
CA GLY A 281 -2.19 8.86 5.32
C GLY A 281 -1.90 8.53 3.85
N MET A 282 -0.75 7.91 3.59
CA MET A 282 -0.47 7.29 2.30
C MET A 282 -1.48 6.18 2.04
N VAL A 283 -1.99 6.14 0.81
CA VAL A 283 -3.05 5.22 0.39
C VAL A 283 -2.48 3.83 0.16
N LEU A 284 -2.15 3.15 1.26
CA LEU A 284 -1.53 1.84 1.30
C LEU A 284 -2.33 0.93 2.26
N LEU A 285 -1.80 -0.26 2.53
CA LEU A 285 -2.48 -1.28 3.33
C LEU A 285 -2.80 -0.82 4.77
N GLU A 286 -1.97 0.05 5.36
CA GLU A 286 -2.25 0.62 6.68
C GLU A 286 -3.61 1.35 6.72
N GLY A 287 -3.92 2.14 5.68
CA GLY A 287 -5.21 2.84 5.58
C GLY A 287 -6.40 1.87 5.46
N CYS A 288 -6.21 0.71 4.82
CA CYS A 288 -7.23 -0.33 4.78
C CYS A 288 -7.52 -0.89 6.19
N VAL A 289 -6.47 -1.19 6.96
CA VAL A 289 -6.62 -1.72 8.32
C VAL A 289 -7.23 -0.67 9.25
N VAL A 290 -6.72 0.55 9.23
CA VAL A 290 -7.22 1.66 10.07
C VAL A 290 -8.68 2.01 9.77
N SER A 291 -9.07 2.05 8.49
CA SER A 291 -10.48 2.29 8.15
C SER A 291 -11.39 1.15 8.58
N ALA A 292 -10.94 -0.11 8.46
CA ALA A 292 -11.69 -1.26 8.94
C ALA A 292 -11.87 -1.27 10.47
N MET A 293 -10.84 -0.85 11.21
CA MET A 293 -10.90 -0.65 12.66
C MET A 293 -11.94 0.41 13.04
N ARG A 294 -11.95 1.57 12.35
CA ARG A 294 -12.95 2.63 12.57
C ARG A 294 -14.37 2.15 12.29
N ALA A 295 -14.56 1.37 11.23
CA ALA A 295 -15.86 0.77 10.94
C ALA A 295 -16.29 -0.17 12.07
N ALA A 296 -15.41 -1.05 12.56
CA ALA A 296 -15.70 -1.93 13.69
C ALA A 296 -16.09 -1.14 14.96
N GLU A 297 -15.39 -0.04 15.26
CA GLU A 297 -15.74 0.87 16.36
C GLU A 297 -17.14 1.46 16.19
N ASP A 298 -17.52 1.88 14.98
CA ASP A 298 -18.86 2.41 14.69
C ASP A 298 -19.96 1.35 14.86
N PHE A 299 -19.63 0.06 14.69
CA PHE A 299 -20.50 -1.08 15.02
C PHE A 299 -20.44 -1.51 16.50
N GLY A 300 -19.66 -0.80 17.33
CA GLY A 300 -19.44 -1.14 18.74
C GLY A 300 -18.73 -2.47 18.93
N VAL A 301 -17.81 -2.81 18.02
CA VAL A 301 -16.98 -4.02 18.04
C VAL A 301 -15.56 -3.64 18.48
N LYS A 302 -15.01 -4.40 19.42
CA LYS A 302 -13.65 -4.17 19.91
C LYS A 302 -12.63 -4.66 18.88
N VAL A 303 -11.55 -3.89 18.70
CA VAL A 303 -10.40 -4.29 17.86
C VAL A 303 -9.34 -4.96 18.73
N PRO A 304 -9.03 -6.25 18.54
CA PRO A 304 -8.13 -6.99 19.43
C PRO A 304 -6.69 -6.46 19.47
N TRP A 305 -6.19 -5.93 18.36
CA TRP A 305 -4.82 -5.44 18.22
C TRP A 305 -4.66 -3.93 18.41
N ALA A 306 -5.72 -3.21 18.75
CA ALA A 306 -5.64 -1.76 19.00
C ALA A 306 -4.98 -1.42 20.35
N GLN A 307 -4.94 -2.37 21.28
CA GLN A 307 -4.43 -2.20 22.66
C GLN A 307 -3.04 -2.81 22.87
N SER A 308 -2.34 -3.17 21.79
CA SER A 308 -1.08 -3.92 21.80
C SER A 308 0.17 -3.04 21.82
#